data_AF-A0A946H375-F1
#
_entry.id   AF-A0A946H375-F1
#
_cell.length_a   1.000
_cell.length_b   1.000
_cell.length_c   1.000
_cell.angle_alpha   90.00
_cell.angle_beta   90.00
_cell.angle_gamma   90.00
#
_symmetry.space_group_name_H-M   'P 1'
#
loop_
_entity.id
_entity.type
_entity.pdbx_description
1 polymer ?
#
loop_
_entity_poly.entity_id
_entity_poly.type
_entity_poly.pdbx_seq_one_letter_code
_entity_poly.pdbx_strand_id
1 'polypeptide(L)'
;NTDKAIEDFNLAIANQANFAMAFNSRAEILAERGELDQAIADFQQAVTLDPTLLVAWQSLGYQQWRAGNLEEAMQANDMALLLDPNNPQRYLTAVLPRLDSGQDLEGALAIADAGLNVASAMGPLHDVRGHILAQLNRTDDSFAAFRLAMEFSGSQLVGTYETSLAYQGYYEGVPDGEVDDAFLAALKACIAEACDLWAQ
;
A
#
# COMPACT_ATOMS: atom_id res chain seq x y z
N ASN A 1 -30.16 -1.21 -3.32
CA ASN A 1 -30.37 -2.42 -4.13
C ASN A 1 -29.41 -2.31 -5.31
N THR A 2 -28.34 -3.09 -5.30
CA THR A 2 -27.21 -2.97 -6.24
C THR A 2 -27.58 -3.36 -7.67
N ASP A 3 -28.52 -4.29 -7.87
CA ASP A 3 -29.00 -4.67 -9.21
C ASP A 3 -29.66 -3.50 -9.94
N LYS A 4 -30.54 -2.78 -9.25
CA LYS A 4 -31.19 -1.59 -9.81
C LYS A 4 -30.19 -0.47 -10.12
N ALA A 5 -29.16 -0.31 -9.29
CA ALA A 5 -28.12 0.69 -9.54
C ALA A 5 -27.30 0.34 -10.80
N ILE A 6 -26.96 -0.94 -11.00
CA ILE A 6 -26.29 -1.39 -12.23
C ILE A 6 -27.19 -1.14 -13.45
N GLU A 7 -28.48 -1.45 -13.37
CA GLU A 7 -29.45 -1.15 -14.45
C GLU A 7 -29.50 0.36 -14.77
N ASP A 8 -29.57 1.21 -13.75
CA ASP A 8 -29.58 2.67 -13.91
C ASP A 8 -28.27 3.18 -14.55
N PHE A 9 -27.11 2.64 -14.16
CA PHE A 9 -25.83 2.98 -14.78
C PHE A 9 -25.71 2.46 -16.21
N ASN A 10 -26.25 1.27 -16.51
CA ASN A 10 -26.32 0.76 -17.88
C ASN A 10 -27.13 1.70 -18.77
N LEU A 11 -28.25 2.21 -18.29
CA LEU A 11 -29.05 3.20 -19.00
C LEU A 11 -28.31 4.53 -19.15
N ALA A 12 -27.63 5.00 -18.11
CA ALA A 12 -26.83 6.22 -18.18
C ALA A 12 -25.72 6.12 -19.23
N ILE A 13 -24.99 5.00 -19.25
CA ILE A 13 -23.94 4.70 -20.23
C ILE A 13 -24.51 4.61 -21.66
N ALA A 14 -25.68 3.97 -21.83
CA ALA A 14 -26.33 3.87 -23.14
C ALA A 14 -26.80 5.23 -23.68
N ASN A 15 -27.24 6.14 -22.80
CA ASN A 15 -27.73 7.47 -23.18
C ASN A 15 -26.61 8.52 -23.32
N GLN A 16 -25.52 8.37 -22.56
CA GLN A 16 -24.35 9.25 -22.56
C GLN A 16 -23.08 8.40 -22.46
N ALA A 17 -22.64 7.84 -23.58
CA ALA A 17 -21.47 6.97 -23.65
C ALA A 17 -20.16 7.60 -23.15
N ASN A 18 -20.10 8.93 -22.99
CA ASN A 18 -18.94 9.67 -22.50
C ASN A 18 -19.01 10.02 -21.00
N PHE A 19 -19.91 9.39 -20.23
CA PHE A 19 -20.05 9.70 -18.81
C PHE A 19 -19.12 8.83 -17.95
N ALA A 20 -17.86 9.27 -17.82
CA ALA A 20 -16.81 8.58 -17.07
C ALA A 20 -17.22 8.19 -15.63
N MET A 21 -17.98 9.05 -14.94
CA MET A 21 -18.46 8.76 -13.59
C MET A 21 -19.43 7.58 -13.53
N ALA A 22 -20.29 7.35 -14.54
CA ALA A 22 -21.17 6.18 -14.51
C ALA A 22 -20.39 4.87 -14.69
N PHE A 23 -19.33 4.86 -15.49
CA PHE A 23 -18.43 3.72 -15.57
C PHE A 23 -17.74 3.48 -14.22
N ASN A 24 -17.18 4.52 -13.58
CA ASN A 24 -16.58 4.39 -12.24
C ASN A 24 -17.58 3.85 -11.20
N SER A 25 -18.79 4.41 -11.12
CA SER A 25 -19.77 3.98 -10.12
C SER A 25 -20.31 2.57 -10.39
N ARG A 26 -20.46 2.15 -11.66
CA ARG A 26 -20.81 0.77 -11.98
C ARG A 26 -19.67 -0.18 -11.59
N ALA A 27 -18.42 0.20 -11.89
CA ALA A 27 -17.24 -0.56 -11.55
C ALA A 27 -17.09 -0.79 -10.04
N GLU A 28 -17.35 0.22 -9.21
CA GLU A 28 -17.33 0.09 -7.75
C GLU A 28 -18.31 -0.99 -7.26
N ILE A 29 -19.55 -0.98 -7.76
CA ILE A 29 -20.55 -1.98 -7.39
C ILE A 29 -20.14 -3.38 -7.87
N LEU A 30 -19.60 -3.50 -9.09
CA LEU A 30 -19.09 -4.76 -9.63
C LEU A 30 -17.92 -5.30 -8.79
N ALA A 31 -17.01 -4.42 -8.36
CA ALA A 31 -15.88 -4.79 -7.50
C ALA A 31 -16.35 -5.28 -6.13
N GLU A 32 -17.35 -4.63 -5.52
CA GLU A 32 -17.98 -5.08 -4.26
C GLU A 32 -18.65 -6.45 -4.39
N ARG A 33 -19.15 -6.78 -5.60
CA ARG A 33 -19.72 -8.10 -5.92
C ARG A 33 -18.67 -9.18 -6.24
N GLY A 34 -17.40 -8.81 -6.34
CA GLY A 34 -16.33 -9.71 -6.75
C GLY A 34 -16.28 -9.95 -8.27
N GLU A 35 -17.04 -9.20 -9.06
CA GLU A 35 -17.03 -9.23 -10.54
C GLU A 35 -15.83 -8.41 -11.07
N LEU A 36 -14.63 -8.84 -10.68
CA LEU A 36 -13.40 -8.05 -10.77
C LEU A 36 -13.02 -7.69 -12.21
N ASP A 37 -13.12 -8.62 -13.16
CA ASP A 37 -12.76 -8.39 -14.56
C ASP A 37 -13.64 -7.30 -15.20
N GLN A 38 -14.94 -7.32 -14.92
CA GLN A 38 -15.88 -6.32 -15.42
C GLN A 38 -15.66 -4.96 -14.74
N ALA A 39 -15.38 -4.96 -13.43
CA ALA A 39 -15.03 -3.74 -12.73
C ALA A 39 -13.77 -3.08 -13.30
N ILE A 40 -12.71 -3.85 -13.56
CA ILE A 40 -11.46 -3.35 -14.16
C ILE A 40 -11.74 -2.76 -15.56
N ALA A 41 -12.51 -3.46 -16.40
CA ALA A 41 -12.87 -2.95 -17.73
C ALA A 41 -13.61 -1.60 -17.66
N ASP A 42 -14.52 -1.45 -16.70
CA ASP A 42 -15.24 -0.19 -16.50
C ASP A 42 -14.36 0.92 -15.95
N PHE A 43 -13.48 0.63 -14.99
CA PHE A 43 -12.50 1.62 -14.52
C PHE A 43 -11.57 2.07 -15.67
N GLN A 44 -11.12 1.14 -16.53
CA GLN A 44 -10.32 1.47 -17.72
C GLN A 44 -11.08 2.39 -18.68
N GLN A 45 -12.37 2.12 -18.90
CA GLN A 45 -13.22 2.99 -19.72
C GLN A 45 -13.40 4.37 -19.08
N ALA A 46 -13.56 4.44 -17.75
CA ALA A 46 -13.68 5.70 -17.02
C ALA A 46 -12.44 6.58 -17.19
N VAL A 47 -11.23 6.02 -16.99
CA VAL A 47 -9.98 6.78 -17.14
C VAL A 47 -9.63 7.11 -18.61
N THR A 48 -10.14 6.34 -19.56
CA THR A 48 -10.03 6.65 -20.99
C THR A 48 -10.90 7.85 -21.37
N LEU A 49 -12.11 7.94 -20.81
CA LEU A 49 -13.06 9.03 -21.05
C LEU A 49 -12.66 10.31 -20.31
N ASP A 50 -12.19 10.19 -19.08
CA ASP A 50 -11.65 11.29 -18.29
C ASP A 50 -10.33 10.89 -17.62
N PRO A 51 -9.19 11.21 -18.25
CA PRO A 51 -7.86 10.94 -17.70
C PRO A 51 -7.55 11.70 -16.41
N THR A 52 -8.37 12.69 -16.04
CA THR A 52 -8.20 13.49 -14.81
C THR A 52 -9.08 13.00 -13.65
N LEU A 53 -9.92 11.99 -13.89
CA LEU A 53 -10.78 11.40 -12.87
C LEU A 53 -9.96 10.57 -11.86
N LEU A 54 -9.44 11.27 -10.85
CA LEU A 54 -8.58 10.69 -9.81
C LEU A 54 -9.17 9.43 -9.18
N VAL A 55 -10.45 9.44 -8.81
CA VAL A 55 -11.11 8.29 -8.14
C VAL A 55 -11.11 7.03 -9.00
N ALA A 56 -11.21 7.15 -10.33
CA ALA A 56 -11.15 6.01 -11.23
C ALA A 56 -9.74 5.44 -11.32
N TRP A 57 -8.70 6.28 -11.36
CA TRP A 57 -7.30 5.82 -11.31
C TRP A 57 -6.96 5.14 -9.98
N GLN A 58 -7.44 5.68 -8.85
CA GLN A 58 -7.25 5.09 -7.53
C GLN A 58 -7.86 3.68 -7.46
N SER A 59 -9.12 3.56 -7.88
CA SER A 59 -9.84 2.29 -7.88
C SER A 59 -9.23 1.30 -8.88
N LEU A 60 -8.85 1.75 -10.08
CA LEU A 60 -8.18 0.91 -11.07
C LEU A 60 -6.87 0.34 -10.51
N GLY A 61 -6.01 1.18 -9.93
CA GLY A 61 -4.74 0.75 -9.37
C GLY A 61 -4.92 -0.26 -8.24
N TYR A 62 -5.91 -0.04 -7.36
CA TYR A 62 -6.22 -0.99 -6.29
C TYR A 62 -6.76 -2.33 -6.81
N GLN A 63 -7.69 -2.32 -7.78
CA GLN A 63 -8.24 -3.56 -8.32
C GLN A 63 -7.21 -4.34 -9.15
N GLN A 64 -6.35 -3.66 -9.91
CA GLN A 64 -5.26 -4.31 -10.64
C GLN A 64 -4.24 -4.96 -9.68
N TRP A 65 -3.89 -4.27 -8.59
CA TRP A 65 -3.03 -4.83 -7.56
C TRP A 65 -3.64 -6.08 -6.93
N ARG A 66 -4.94 -6.04 -6.58
CA ARG A 66 -5.67 -7.22 -6.07
C ARG A 66 -5.76 -8.38 -7.06
N ALA A 67 -5.80 -8.07 -8.36
CA ALA A 67 -5.78 -9.07 -9.43
C ALA A 67 -4.38 -9.68 -9.65
N GLY A 68 -3.32 -9.12 -9.05
CA GLY A 68 -1.93 -9.51 -9.28
C GLY A 68 -1.34 -8.93 -10.58
N ASN A 69 -2.05 -8.02 -11.23
CA ASN A 69 -1.61 -7.31 -12.43
C ASN A 69 -0.71 -6.13 -12.02
N LEU A 70 0.49 -6.45 -11.54
CA LEU A 70 1.37 -5.49 -10.86
C LEU A 70 1.82 -4.33 -11.76
N GLU A 71 2.09 -4.59 -13.04
CA GLU A 71 2.53 -3.55 -13.98
C GLU A 71 1.41 -2.53 -14.25
N GLU A 72 0.19 -3.00 -14.51
CA GLU A 72 -0.99 -2.15 -14.69
C GLU A 72 -1.34 -1.40 -13.40
N ALA A 73 -1.16 -2.04 -12.24
CA ALA A 73 -1.35 -1.40 -10.93
C ALA A 73 -0.35 -0.25 -10.73
N MET A 74 0.92 -0.45 -11.09
CA MET A 74 1.94 0.61 -11.02
C MET A 74 1.57 1.80 -11.90
N GLN A 75 1.20 1.55 -13.16
CA GLN A 75 0.81 2.63 -14.09
C GLN A 75 -0.39 3.44 -13.58
N ALA A 76 -1.43 2.76 -13.11
CA ALA A 76 -2.62 3.42 -12.60
C ALA A 76 -2.35 4.23 -11.31
N ASN A 77 -1.53 3.68 -10.40
CA ASN A 77 -1.14 4.40 -9.19
C ASN A 77 -0.21 5.59 -9.47
N ASP A 78 0.67 5.50 -10.47
CA ASP A 78 1.53 6.62 -10.89
C ASP A 78 0.67 7.78 -11.43
N MET A 79 -0.37 7.48 -12.21
CA MET A 79 -1.34 8.47 -12.65
C MET A 79 -2.11 9.08 -11.48
N ALA A 80 -2.56 8.28 -10.52
CA ALA A 80 -3.24 8.78 -9.32
C ALA A 80 -2.32 9.67 -8.46
N LEU A 81 -1.04 9.34 -8.35
CA LEU A 81 -0.04 10.15 -7.65
C LEU A 81 0.26 11.46 -8.38
N LEU A 82 0.34 11.44 -9.71
CA LEU A 82 0.52 12.64 -10.53
C LEU A 82 -0.63 13.64 -10.36
N LEU A 83 -1.86 13.13 -10.23
CA LEU A 83 -3.07 13.95 -10.06
C LEU A 83 -3.24 14.52 -8.65
N ASP A 84 -2.69 13.87 -7.62
CA ASP A 84 -2.81 14.29 -6.21
C ASP A 84 -1.49 14.09 -5.43
N PRO A 85 -0.41 14.84 -5.76
CA PRO A 85 0.92 14.64 -5.19
C PRO A 85 1.05 15.14 -3.75
N ASN A 86 0.06 15.84 -3.21
CA ASN A 86 0.06 16.35 -1.83
C ASN A 86 -0.62 15.40 -0.85
N ASN A 87 -1.17 14.28 -1.33
CA ASN A 87 -1.83 13.30 -0.51
C ASN A 87 -0.88 12.12 -0.24
N PRO A 88 -0.41 11.95 1.01
CA PRO A 88 0.61 10.95 1.33
C PRO A 88 0.11 9.51 1.10
N GLN A 89 -1.21 9.28 1.10
CA GLN A 89 -1.79 7.98 0.75
C GLN A 89 -1.48 7.56 -0.70
N ARG A 90 -1.30 8.51 -1.63
CA ARG A 90 -0.97 8.19 -3.03
C ARG A 90 0.42 7.57 -3.17
N TYR A 91 1.37 8.02 -2.35
CA TYR A 91 2.71 7.43 -2.32
C TYR A 91 2.66 6.01 -1.78
N LEU A 92 1.88 5.76 -0.72
CA LEU A 92 1.73 4.42 -0.16
C LEU A 92 1.17 3.46 -1.22
N THR A 93 0.09 3.82 -1.92
CA THR A 93 -0.50 2.93 -2.93
C THR A 93 0.36 2.77 -4.19
N ALA A 94 1.24 3.74 -4.51
CA ALA A 94 2.22 3.61 -5.59
C ALA A 94 3.41 2.70 -5.24
N VAL A 95 3.76 2.61 -3.95
CA VAL A 95 4.86 1.76 -3.47
C VAL A 95 4.48 0.28 -3.37
N LEU A 96 3.28 -0.03 -2.90
CA LEU A 96 2.83 -1.41 -2.66
C LEU A 96 3.05 -2.37 -3.85
N PRO A 97 2.57 -2.08 -5.08
CA PRO A 97 2.78 -3.01 -6.20
C PRO A 97 4.25 -3.15 -6.62
N ARG A 98 5.10 -2.15 -6.34
CA ARG A 98 6.55 -2.21 -6.60
C ARG A 98 7.28 -3.08 -5.58
N LEU A 99 6.87 -2.97 -4.32
CA LEU A 99 7.38 -3.83 -3.24
C LEU A 99 7.02 -5.30 -3.50
N ASP A 100 5.78 -5.56 -3.92
CA ASP A 100 5.31 -6.92 -4.23
C ASP A 100 5.95 -7.50 -5.50
N SER A 101 6.24 -6.67 -6.50
CA SER A 101 6.93 -7.13 -7.72
C SER A 101 8.42 -7.41 -7.48
N GLY A 102 9.01 -6.79 -6.45
CA GLY A 102 10.44 -6.80 -6.19
C GLY A 102 11.27 -6.08 -7.27
N GLN A 103 10.62 -5.40 -8.21
CA GLN A 103 11.26 -4.67 -9.30
C GLN A 103 11.45 -3.20 -8.91
N ASP A 104 12.58 -2.63 -9.32
CA ASP A 104 12.89 -1.21 -9.10
C ASP A 104 12.74 -0.78 -7.62
N LEU A 105 13.32 -1.56 -6.70
CA LEU A 105 13.25 -1.30 -5.26
C LEU A 105 13.83 0.07 -4.87
N GLU A 106 14.85 0.55 -5.58
CA GLU A 106 15.39 1.91 -5.37
C GLU A 106 14.40 2.99 -5.82
N GLY A 107 13.69 2.79 -6.94
CA GLY A 107 12.59 3.67 -7.34
C GLY A 107 11.43 3.65 -6.34
N ALA A 108 11.06 2.47 -5.83
CA ALA A 108 10.05 2.33 -4.77
C ALA A 108 10.47 3.07 -3.49
N LEU A 109 11.74 2.95 -3.09
CA LEU A 109 12.29 3.65 -1.93
C LEU A 109 12.21 5.17 -2.12
N ALA A 110 12.57 5.69 -3.30
CA ALA A 110 12.47 7.10 -3.61
C ALA A 110 11.03 7.63 -3.54
N ILE A 111 10.04 6.84 -3.99
CA ILE A 111 8.62 7.21 -3.86
C ILE A 111 8.20 7.23 -2.38
N ALA A 112 8.60 6.24 -1.59
CA ALA A 112 8.31 6.22 -0.16
C ALA A 112 8.92 7.43 0.57
N ASP A 113 10.18 7.77 0.29
CA ASP A 113 10.87 8.93 0.85
C ASP A 113 10.20 10.25 0.42
N ALA A 114 9.74 10.35 -0.83
CA ALA A 114 8.96 11.50 -1.29
C ALA A 114 7.62 11.65 -0.53
N GLY A 115 6.93 10.55 -0.26
CA GLY A 115 5.72 10.54 0.57
C GLY A 115 5.99 10.98 2.01
N LEU A 116 7.12 10.57 2.59
CA LEU A 116 7.54 10.99 3.93
C LEU A 116 7.95 12.46 4.00
N ASN A 117 8.35 13.09 2.89
CA ASN A 117 8.51 14.54 2.83
C ASN A 117 7.17 15.28 2.90
N VAL A 118 6.09 14.66 2.42
CA VAL A 118 4.72 15.21 2.53
C VAL A 118 4.14 14.96 3.92
N ALA A 119 4.34 13.76 4.48
CA ALA A 119 3.88 13.39 5.82
C ALA A 119 4.91 12.54 6.56
N SER A 120 5.80 13.20 7.31
CA SER A 120 6.93 12.53 8.00
C SER A 120 6.51 11.58 9.11
N ALA A 121 5.34 11.78 9.70
CA ALA A 121 4.77 10.97 10.77
C ALA A 121 3.80 9.88 10.25
N MET A 122 3.92 9.45 8.99
CA MET A 122 3.05 8.42 8.43
C MET A 122 3.64 7.01 8.64
N GLY A 123 3.17 6.32 9.68
CA GLY A 123 3.68 4.99 10.04
C GLY A 123 3.61 3.94 8.90
N PRO A 124 2.51 3.83 8.12
CA PRO A 124 2.45 2.88 7.00
C PRO A 124 3.49 3.13 5.91
N LEU A 125 3.93 4.38 5.70
CA LEU A 125 5.00 4.69 4.75
C LEU A 125 6.37 4.25 5.27
N HIS A 126 6.61 4.43 6.57
CA HIS A 126 7.82 3.90 7.22
C HIS A 126 7.85 2.36 7.19
N ASP A 127 6.69 1.70 7.30
CA ASP A 127 6.57 0.25 7.23
C ASP A 127 6.98 -0.30 5.85
N VAL A 128 6.38 0.20 4.78
CA VAL A 128 6.76 -0.21 3.41
C VAL A 128 8.21 0.17 3.11
N ARG A 129 8.71 1.31 3.61
CA ARG A 129 10.11 1.70 3.50
C ARG A 129 11.03 0.68 4.16
N GLY A 130 10.68 0.21 5.36
CA GLY A 130 11.40 -0.85 6.06
C GLY A 130 11.48 -2.14 5.24
N HIS A 131 10.36 -2.57 4.66
CA HIS A 131 10.30 -3.77 3.81
C HIS A 131 11.15 -3.63 2.53
N ILE A 132 11.13 -2.47 1.87
CA ILE A 132 11.97 -2.21 0.69
C ILE A 132 13.46 -2.29 1.06
N LEU A 133 13.85 -1.63 2.15
CA LEU A 133 15.24 -1.63 2.63
C LEU A 133 15.71 -3.02 3.03
N ALA A 134 14.82 -3.86 3.59
CA ALA A 134 15.12 -5.26 3.88
C ALA A 134 15.42 -6.04 2.58
N GLN A 135 14.60 -5.88 1.53
CA GLN A 135 14.85 -6.54 0.23
C GLN A 135 16.14 -6.04 -0.45
N LEU A 136 16.53 -4.79 -0.19
CA LEU A 136 17.81 -4.22 -0.64
C LEU A 136 19.02 -4.64 0.22
N ASN A 137 18.83 -5.47 1.27
CA ASN A 137 19.85 -5.83 2.26
C ASN A 137 20.46 -4.61 3.00
N ARG A 138 19.67 -3.54 3.17
CA ARG A 138 20.02 -2.33 3.95
C ARG A 138 19.45 -2.45 5.36
N THR A 139 19.98 -3.41 6.10
CA THR A 139 19.43 -3.88 7.38
C THR A 139 19.27 -2.77 8.42
N ASP A 140 20.31 -1.97 8.69
CA ASP A 140 20.25 -0.90 9.70
C ASP A 140 19.18 0.16 9.36
N ASP A 141 19.11 0.57 8.10
CA ASP A 141 18.12 1.55 7.62
C ASP A 141 16.70 0.98 7.71
N SER A 142 16.55 -0.32 7.43
CA SER A 142 15.29 -1.04 7.52
C SER A 142 14.74 -1.01 8.95
N PHE A 143 15.58 -1.34 9.94
CA PHE A 143 15.20 -1.24 11.36
C PHE A 143 14.81 0.16 11.79
N ALA A 144 15.57 1.16 11.35
CA ALA A 144 15.26 2.54 11.66
C ALA A 144 13.87 2.93 11.14
N ALA A 145 13.50 2.46 9.95
CA ALA A 145 12.18 2.67 9.37
C ALA A 145 11.08 1.95 10.17
N PHE A 146 11.23 0.67 10.48
CA PHE A 146 10.22 -0.07 11.27
C PHE A 146 10.01 0.51 12.66
N ARG A 147 11.06 1.01 13.30
CA ARG A 147 10.95 1.72 14.59
C ARG A 147 10.06 2.96 14.47
N LEU A 148 10.26 3.78 13.42
CA LEU A 148 9.41 4.94 13.15
C LEU A 148 7.98 4.53 12.79
N ALA A 149 7.80 3.42 12.06
CA ALA A 149 6.49 2.89 11.74
C ALA A 149 5.67 2.60 13.01
N MET A 150 6.29 1.94 13.99
CA MET A 150 5.70 1.65 15.29
C MET A 150 5.43 2.92 16.11
N GLU A 151 6.38 3.86 16.12
CA GLU A 151 6.23 5.14 16.82
C GLU A 151 4.97 5.89 16.35
N PHE A 152 4.70 5.89 15.04
CA PHE A 152 3.59 6.64 14.47
C PHE A 152 2.26 5.87 14.33
N SER A 153 2.25 4.53 14.39
CA SER A 153 1.02 3.70 14.24
C SER A 153 0.70 2.80 15.43
N GLY A 154 1.56 2.78 16.45
CA GLY A 154 1.38 1.97 17.65
C GLY A 154 1.43 0.46 17.37
N SER A 155 0.90 -0.32 18.31
CA SER A 155 1.08 -1.78 18.39
C SER A 155 0.60 -2.61 17.18
N GLN A 156 -0.14 -2.02 16.24
CA GLN A 156 -0.68 -2.74 15.07
C GLN A 156 0.43 -3.17 14.07
N LEU A 157 1.61 -2.56 14.13
CA LEU A 157 2.78 -2.90 13.31
C LEU A 157 3.86 -3.71 14.06
N VAL A 158 3.57 -4.23 15.26
CA VAL A 158 4.56 -5.02 16.04
C VAL A 158 5.03 -6.27 15.27
N GLY A 159 4.14 -6.89 14.48
CA GLY A 159 4.50 -8.08 13.67
C GLY A 159 5.51 -7.78 12.56
N THR A 160 5.56 -6.54 12.03
CA THR A 160 6.55 -6.18 11.00
C THR A 160 7.93 -5.98 11.62
N TYR A 161 8.01 -5.38 12.82
CA TYR A 161 9.27 -5.25 13.58
C TYR A 161 9.87 -6.59 14.01
N GLU A 162 9.04 -7.54 14.46
CA GLU A 162 9.48 -8.91 14.79
C GLU A 162 10.08 -9.61 13.57
N THR A 163 9.48 -9.43 12.39
CA THR A 163 9.99 -9.96 11.12
C THR A 163 11.35 -9.34 10.79
N SER A 164 11.52 -8.04 11.01
CA SER A 164 12.79 -7.33 10.78
C SER A 164 13.88 -7.82 11.72
N LEU A 165 13.59 -7.99 13.00
CA LEU A 165 14.52 -8.54 13.99
C LEU A 165 14.97 -9.97 13.63
N ALA A 166 14.07 -10.78 13.08
CA ALA A 166 14.43 -12.09 12.53
C ALA A 166 15.46 -11.96 11.39
N TYR A 167 15.35 -10.94 10.53
CA TYR A 167 16.37 -10.65 9.51
C TYR A 167 17.74 -10.28 10.12
N GLN A 168 17.81 -9.52 11.22
CA GLN A 168 19.10 -9.24 11.89
C GLN A 168 19.72 -10.49 12.50
N GLY A 169 18.92 -11.33 13.16
CA GLY A 169 19.40 -12.61 13.69
C GLY A 169 19.95 -13.54 12.59
N TYR A 170 19.29 -13.56 11.42
CA TYR A 170 19.71 -14.36 10.27
C TYR A 170 21.07 -13.92 9.67
N TYR A 171 21.42 -12.64 9.79
CA TYR A 171 22.69 -12.10 9.29
C TYR A 171 23.78 -11.95 10.36
N GLU A 172 23.42 -11.75 11.64
CA GLU A 172 24.31 -11.79 12.79
C GLU A 172 24.44 -13.20 13.38
N GLY A 173 24.75 -14.20 12.56
CA GLY A 173 25.25 -15.49 13.03
C GLY A 173 24.32 -16.31 13.96
N VAL A 174 23.02 -16.05 14.00
CA VAL A 174 22.06 -16.96 14.66
C VAL A 174 21.71 -18.05 13.64
N PRO A 175 22.09 -19.32 13.88
CA PRO A 175 21.84 -20.39 12.93
C PRO A 175 20.33 -20.67 12.87
N ASP A 176 19.80 -20.70 11.64
CA ASP A 176 18.48 -21.19 11.23
C ASP A 176 17.39 -21.33 12.32
N GLY A 177 16.43 -20.43 12.27
CA GLY A 177 15.03 -20.87 12.25
C GLY A 177 14.24 -20.94 13.56
N GLU A 178 14.75 -20.49 14.71
CA GLU A 178 13.89 -20.31 15.89
C GLU A 178 14.14 -18.94 16.53
N VAL A 179 13.19 -18.02 16.31
CA VAL A 179 12.96 -16.90 17.21
C VAL A 179 12.46 -17.53 18.51
N ASP A 180 13.36 -17.80 19.44
CA ASP A 180 13.00 -18.51 20.67
C ASP A 180 12.13 -17.64 21.59
N ASP A 181 11.39 -18.29 22.49
CA ASP A 181 10.49 -17.61 23.44
C ASP A 181 11.25 -16.62 24.34
N ALA A 182 12.56 -16.80 24.53
CA ALA A 182 13.41 -15.93 25.33
C ALA A 182 13.70 -14.61 24.60
N PHE A 183 13.96 -14.65 23.30
CA PHE A 183 14.10 -13.46 22.46
C PHE A 183 12.79 -12.69 22.38
N LEU A 184 11.66 -13.39 22.17
CA LEU A 184 10.34 -12.76 22.12
C LEU A 184 9.94 -12.16 23.48
N ALA A 185 10.32 -12.79 24.59
CA ALA A 185 10.12 -12.25 25.94
C ALA A 185 11.00 -11.03 26.24
N ALA A 186 12.27 -11.05 25.83
CA ALA A 186 13.18 -9.91 25.95
C ALA A 186 12.72 -8.72 25.10
N LEU A 187 12.19 -8.99 23.90
CA LEU A 187 11.60 -8.01 23.02
C LEU A 187 10.34 -7.36 23.63
N LYS A 188 9.42 -8.19 24.15
CA LYS A 188 8.23 -7.70 24.85
C LYS A 188 8.59 -6.90 26.11
N ALA A 189 9.64 -7.29 26.82
CA ALA A 189 10.15 -6.54 27.97
C ALA A 189 10.79 -5.19 27.57
N CYS A 190 11.55 -5.16 26.47
CA CYS A 190 12.13 -3.93 25.94
C CYS A 190 11.07 -2.97 25.41
N ILE A 191 10.03 -3.48 24.73
CA ILE A 191 8.85 -2.69 24.32
C ILE A 191 8.11 -2.16 25.56
N ALA A 192 7.94 -2.98 26.61
CA ALA A 192 7.31 -2.55 27.86
C ALA A 192 8.11 -1.47 28.59
N GLU A 193 9.44 -1.61 28.69
CA GLU A 193 10.33 -0.57 29.26
C GLU A 193 10.33 0.71 28.43
N ALA A 194 10.29 0.60 27.09
CA ALA A 194 10.17 1.75 26.20
C ALA A 194 8.81 2.47 26.36
N CYS A 195 7.73 1.72 26.57
CA CYS A 195 6.41 2.29 26.90
C CYS A 195 6.38 2.93 28.30
N ASP A 196 7.04 2.34 29.30
CA ASP A 196 7.11 2.88 30.67
C ASP A 196 7.98 4.16 30.76
N LEU A 197 9.00 4.27 29.91
CA LEU A 197 9.78 5.51 29.72
C LEU A 197 8.96 6.65 29.08
N TRP A 198 7.83 6.35 28.44
CA TRP A 198 6.93 7.33 27.79
C TRP A 198 5.68 7.67 28.61
N ALA A 199 5.52 7.04 29.79
CA ALA A 199 4.44 7.32 30.74
C ALA A 199 4.83 8.32 31.87
N GLN A 200 6.06 8.86 31.83
CA GLN A 200 6.54 9.95 32.69
C GLN A 200 6.65 11.26 31.90
#